data_AF-A0A1A8R4C2-F1
#
_entry.id   AF-A0A1A8R4C2-F1
#
_cell.length_a   1.000
_cell.length_b   1.000
_cell.length_c   1.000
_cell.angle_alpha   90.00
_cell.angle_beta   90.00
_cell.angle_gamma   90.00
#
_symmetry.space_group_name_H-M   'P 1'
#
loop_
_entity.id
_entity.type
_entity.pdbx_description
1 polymer ?
#
loop_
_entity_poly.entity_id
_entity_poly.type
_entity_poly.pdbx_seq_one_letter_code
_entity_poly.pdbx_strand_id
1 'polypeptide(L)'
;EIKSDQKVPGEQKREVSGETKAKTPSEPAVFIPVDRTPEVQEARLKLPVLAEEQVIMEAVRENSCVVICGETGSGKTTQVPQFLYEAGYASGGGIIGITEPRRVAAVSMSHRVAKEMNLPTQSVYTDILIGLLSRIVPLRHKKGMPMKLLIMSATLRVEDFTENQKLFRIPPPVIKVDARQFPVTIHFNKRTPLEDYTGEAFQKICKIHRMLPPG
;
A
#
# COMPACT_ATOMS: atom_id res chain seq x y z
N GLU A 1 -49.73 -35.05 46.35
CA GLU A 1 -48.40 -34.52 46.70
C GLU A 1 -47.43 -34.79 45.56
N ILE A 2 -46.66 -33.76 45.13
CA ILE A 2 -45.23 -33.78 44.73
C ILE A 2 -44.85 -34.67 43.51
N LYS A 3 -44.66 -34.06 42.31
CA LYS A 3 -43.38 -33.80 41.55
C LYS A 3 -42.48 -35.03 41.33
N SER A 4 -41.96 -35.32 40.13
CA SER A 4 -41.03 -34.54 39.29
C SER A 4 -40.94 -35.14 37.87
N ASP A 5 -41.14 -34.42 36.75
CA ASP A 5 -40.25 -33.45 36.08
C ASP A 5 -38.78 -33.88 35.91
N GLN A 6 -38.46 -34.47 34.75
CA GLN A 6 -37.16 -34.34 34.10
C GLN A 6 -37.37 -33.87 32.65
N LYS A 7 -37.11 -32.58 32.42
CA LYS A 7 -37.07 -31.94 31.11
C LYS A 7 -35.65 -31.39 30.90
N VAL A 8 -35.05 -31.80 29.80
CA VAL A 8 -33.69 -31.51 29.34
C VAL A 8 -33.47 -29.99 29.20
N PRO A 9 -32.32 -29.40 29.60
CA PRO A 9 -32.10 -27.96 29.54
C PRO A 9 -31.87 -27.49 28.09
N GLY A 10 -32.55 -26.40 27.73
CA GLY A 10 -32.55 -25.82 26.40
C GLY A 10 -31.25 -25.12 25.98
N GLU A 11 -30.95 -25.23 24.70
CA GLU A 11 -30.00 -24.39 23.98
C GLU A 11 -30.48 -22.93 23.99
N GLN A 12 -29.76 -22.09 24.71
CA GLN A 12 -29.87 -20.64 24.59
C GLN A 12 -29.37 -20.21 23.20
N LYS A 13 -30.31 -19.94 22.28
CA LYS A 13 -30.05 -19.12 21.10
C LYS A 13 -29.64 -17.73 21.57
N ARG A 14 -28.35 -17.42 21.53
CA ARG A 14 -27.85 -16.04 21.58
C ARG A 14 -28.29 -15.35 20.29
N GLU A 15 -29.32 -14.51 20.38
CA GLU A 15 -29.64 -13.54 19.35
C GLU A 15 -28.46 -12.56 19.23
N VAL A 16 -27.66 -12.73 18.19
CA VAL A 16 -26.72 -11.70 17.76
C VAL A 16 -27.49 -10.77 16.84
N SER A 17 -27.97 -9.66 17.39
CA SER A 17 -28.48 -8.52 16.65
C SER A 17 -27.33 -7.89 15.86
N GLY A 18 -27.00 -8.48 14.71
CA GLY A 18 -26.08 -7.88 13.75
C GLY A 18 -26.80 -6.75 13.03
N GLU A 19 -26.40 -5.50 13.31
CA GLU A 19 -26.78 -4.35 12.49
C GLU A 19 -26.33 -4.59 11.06
N THR A 20 -27.27 -4.92 10.18
CA THR A 20 -27.04 -5.08 8.75
C THR A 20 -26.72 -3.71 8.16
N LYS A 21 -25.43 -3.37 8.01
CA LYS A 21 -25.02 -2.23 7.17
C LYS A 21 -25.62 -2.46 5.78
N ALA A 22 -26.53 -1.58 5.37
CA ALA A 22 -27.14 -1.62 4.06
C ALA A 22 -26.04 -1.61 2.98
N LYS A 23 -25.95 -2.69 2.19
CA LYS A 23 -25.07 -2.74 1.02
C LYS A 23 -25.55 -1.68 0.04
N THR A 24 -24.70 -0.69 -0.22
CA THR A 24 -24.89 0.27 -1.32
C THR A 24 -25.08 -0.49 -2.64
N PRO A 25 -25.91 0.03 -3.56
CA PRO A 25 -26.14 -0.63 -4.85
C PRO A 25 -24.82 -0.84 -5.59
N SER A 26 -24.59 -2.05 -6.11
CA SER A 26 -23.35 -2.39 -6.81
C SER A 26 -23.30 -1.71 -8.17
N GLU A 27 -22.47 -0.70 -8.31
CA GLU A 27 -22.12 -0.17 -9.63
C GLU A 27 -21.33 -1.23 -10.42
N PRO A 28 -21.55 -1.35 -11.74
CA PRO A 28 -20.85 -2.32 -12.57
C PRO A 28 -19.34 -2.06 -12.54
N ALA A 29 -18.55 -3.13 -12.46
CA ALA A 29 -17.10 -3.02 -12.49
C ALA A 29 -16.65 -2.48 -13.86
N VAL A 30 -15.98 -1.33 -13.86
CA VAL A 30 -15.32 -0.77 -15.04
C VAL A 30 -13.94 -1.41 -15.15
N PHE A 31 -13.60 -1.91 -16.33
CA PHE A 31 -12.27 -2.43 -16.65
C PHE A 31 -11.72 -1.78 -17.92
N ILE A 32 -10.64 -1.02 -17.81
CA ILE A 32 -9.89 -0.47 -18.94
C ILE A 32 -8.79 -1.46 -19.31
N PRO A 33 -8.82 -2.06 -20.52
CA PRO A 33 -7.77 -2.97 -20.95
C PRO A 33 -6.44 -2.23 -21.18
N VAL A 34 -5.35 -2.88 -20.82
CA VAL A 34 -3.99 -2.40 -21.07
C VAL A 34 -3.25 -3.50 -21.84
N ASP A 35 -2.79 -3.16 -23.04
CA ASP A 35 -1.99 -4.07 -23.85
C ASP A 35 -0.53 -4.05 -23.42
N ARG A 36 -0.06 -5.16 -22.84
CA ARG A 36 1.27 -5.28 -22.24
C ARG A 36 2.10 -6.31 -22.99
N THR A 37 3.39 -6.03 -23.16
CA THR A 37 4.30 -7.01 -23.74
C THR A 37 4.41 -8.25 -22.83
N PRO A 38 4.62 -9.46 -23.39
CA PRO A 38 4.75 -10.68 -22.60
C PRO A 38 5.85 -10.59 -21.52
N GLU A 39 6.98 -9.99 -21.87
CA GLU A 39 8.12 -9.76 -20.97
C GLU A 39 7.76 -8.90 -19.76
N VAL A 40 7.00 -7.82 -19.97
CA VAL A 40 6.50 -6.97 -18.88
C VAL A 40 5.52 -7.75 -18.02
N GLN A 41 4.62 -8.49 -18.63
CA GLN A 41 3.61 -9.26 -17.89
C GLN A 41 4.26 -10.31 -16.99
N GLU A 42 5.27 -11.05 -17.47
CA GLU A 42 6.03 -11.99 -16.67
C GLU A 42 6.78 -11.33 -15.51
N ALA A 43 7.35 -10.13 -15.73
CA ALA A 43 8.02 -9.38 -14.68
C ALA A 43 7.03 -8.92 -13.59
N ARG A 44 5.83 -8.47 -13.97
CA ARG A 44 4.77 -8.05 -13.05
C ARG A 44 4.28 -9.21 -12.18
N LEU A 45 4.11 -10.40 -12.75
CA LEU A 45 3.69 -11.62 -12.02
C LEU A 45 4.63 -12.02 -10.87
N LYS A 46 5.86 -11.50 -10.85
CA LYS A 46 6.82 -11.73 -9.77
C LYS A 46 6.69 -10.73 -8.61
N LEU A 47 5.95 -9.64 -8.80
CA LEU A 47 5.79 -8.58 -7.80
C LEU A 47 4.74 -8.99 -6.75
N PRO A 48 5.09 -8.94 -5.44
CA PRO A 48 4.16 -9.35 -4.39
C PRO A 48 2.83 -8.58 -4.37
N VAL A 49 2.84 -7.30 -4.74
CA VAL A 49 1.63 -6.46 -4.71
C VAL A 49 0.52 -6.94 -5.65
N LEU A 50 0.83 -7.73 -6.70
CA LEU A 50 -0.21 -8.26 -7.58
C LEU A 50 -1.15 -9.22 -6.86
N ALA A 51 -0.64 -10.00 -5.89
CA ALA A 51 -1.49 -10.91 -5.11
C ALA A 51 -2.55 -10.15 -4.29
N GLU A 52 -2.26 -8.89 -3.95
CA GLU A 52 -3.11 -8.04 -3.12
C GLU A 52 -4.02 -7.11 -3.94
N GLU A 53 -4.05 -7.22 -5.27
CA GLU A 53 -4.79 -6.30 -6.15
C GLU A 53 -6.28 -6.20 -5.77
N GLN A 54 -6.96 -7.34 -5.58
CA GLN A 54 -8.37 -7.36 -5.22
C GLN A 54 -8.63 -6.68 -3.86
N VAL A 55 -7.82 -7.01 -2.85
CA VAL A 55 -7.91 -6.44 -1.49
C VAL A 55 -7.70 -4.92 -1.52
N ILE A 56 -6.71 -4.46 -2.30
CA ILE A 56 -6.45 -3.03 -2.50
C ILE A 56 -7.66 -2.34 -3.14
N MET A 57 -8.19 -2.89 -4.23
CA MET A 57 -9.28 -2.25 -4.97
C MET A 57 -10.60 -2.23 -4.20
N GLU A 58 -10.89 -3.27 -3.41
CA GLU A 58 -12.03 -3.29 -2.50
C GLU A 58 -11.91 -2.22 -1.41
N ALA A 59 -10.75 -2.13 -0.75
CA ALA A 59 -10.53 -1.11 0.26
C ALA A 59 -10.64 0.32 -0.31
N VAL A 60 -10.11 0.55 -1.51
CA VAL A 60 -10.21 1.84 -2.20
C VAL A 60 -11.66 2.17 -2.55
N ARG A 61 -12.46 1.19 -2.96
CA ARG A 61 -13.89 1.38 -3.24
C ARG A 61 -14.65 1.81 -1.98
N GLU A 62 -14.43 1.12 -0.87
CA GLU A 62 -15.18 1.30 0.38
C GLU A 62 -14.75 2.51 1.21
N ASN A 63 -13.48 2.94 1.07
CA ASN A 63 -12.90 3.93 1.98
C ASN A 63 -12.46 5.19 1.24
N SER A 64 -12.54 6.35 1.88
CA SER A 64 -12.02 7.61 1.30
C SER A 64 -10.50 7.72 1.43
N CYS A 65 -9.89 7.02 2.39
CA CYS A 65 -8.45 6.94 2.58
C CYS A 65 -8.05 5.50 2.85
N VAL A 66 -6.95 5.03 2.23
CA VAL A 66 -6.38 3.69 2.41
C VAL A 66 -4.87 3.81 2.58
N VAL A 67 -4.30 3.04 3.51
CA VAL A 67 -2.85 2.94 3.70
C VAL A 67 -2.38 1.59 3.16
N ILE A 68 -1.39 1.60 2.28
CA ILE A 68 -0.75 0.40 1.74
C ILE A 68 0.70 0.39 2.23
N CYS A 69 0.99 -0.50 3.17
CA CYS A 69 2.31 -0.73 3.73
C CYS A 69 3.01 -1.87 3.01
N GLY A 70 4.28 -1.72 2.72
CA GLY A 70 5.11 -2.82 2.23
C GLY A 70 6.48 -2.30 1.87
N GLU A 71 7.47 -3.17 1.75
CA GLU A 71 8.85 -2.72 1.55
C GLU A 71 9.10 -2.17 0.15
N THR A 72 10.25 -1.50 -0.04
CA THR A 72 10.70 -1.15 -1.38
C THR A 72 10.92 -2.42 -2.20
N GLY A 73 10.59 -2.37 -3.50
CA GLY A 73 10.64 -3.56 -4.37
C GLY A 73 9.38 -4.44 -4.34
N SER A 74 8.42 -4.21 -3.43
CA SER A 74 7.16 -4.99 -3.45
C SER A 74 6.23 -4.64 -4.64
N GLY A 75 6.52 -3.54 -5.35
CA GLY A 75 5.80 -3.12 -6.56
C GLY A 75 4.72 -2.04 -6.35
N LYS A 76 4.50 -1.54 -5.12
CA LYS A 76 3.42 -0.58 -4.82
C LYS A 76 3.37 0.62 -5.77
N THR A 77 4.48 1.37 -5.88
CA THR A 77 4.55 2.60 -6.68
C THR A 77 4.41 2.36 -8.18
N THR A 78 4.77 1.17 -8.68
CA THR A 78 4.58 0.83 -10.11
C THR A 78 3.20 0.27 -10.42
N GLN A 79 2.61 -0.56 -9.53
CA GLN A 79 1.40 -1.32 -9.84
C GLN A 79 0.10 -0.67 -9.35
N VAL A 80 0.09 -0.06 -8.15
CA VAL A 80 -1.16 0.52 -7.60
C VAL A 80 -1.78 1.57 -8.53
N PRO A 81 -1.01 2.48 -9.16
CA PRO A 81 -1.59 3.38 -10.15
C PRO A 81 -2.19 2.68 -11.36
N GLN A 82 -1.62 1.54 -11.79
CA GLN A 82 -2.14 0.75 -12.90
C GLN A 82 -3.47 0.08 -12.50
N PHE A 83 -3.58 -0.46 -11.28
CA PHE A 83 -4.85 -1.02 -10.78
C PHE A 83 -5.96 0.03 -10.76
N LEU A 84 -5.64 1.24 -10.29
CA LEU A 84 -6.58 2.37 -10.30
C LEU A 84 -6.98 2.77 -11.72
N TYR A 85 -6.03 2.76 -12.66
CA TYR A 85 -6.30 3.06 -14.07
C TYR A 85 -7.22 2.00 -14.68
N GLU A 86 -6.87 0.72 -14.54
CA GLU A 86 -7.65 -0.43 -15.01
C GLU A 86 -9.05 -0.42 -14.41
N ALA A 87 -9.22 -0.01 -13.15
CA ALA A 87 -10.54 0.10 -12.50
C ALA A 87 -11.35 1.36 -12.89
N GLY A 88 -10.87 2.19 -13.82
CA GLY A 88 -11.63 3.32 -14.35
C GLY A 88 -11.51 4.64 -13.59
N TYR A 89 -10.61 4.76 -12.59
CA TYR A 89 -10.47 6.00 -11.81
C TYR A 89 -9.93 7.19 -12.62
N ALA A 90 -9.34 6.93 -13.79
CA ALA A 90 -8.89 7.95 -14.74
C ALA A 90 -9.90 8.19 -15.89
N SER A 91 -11.07 7.57 -15.87
CA SER A 91 -12.14 7.80 -16.85
C SER A 91 -13.06 8.96 -16.45
N GLY A 92 -13.84 9.48 -17.39
CA GLY A 92 -14.89 10.48 -17.09
C GLY A 92 -14.37 11.81 -16.53
N GLY A 93 -13.14 12.20 -16.86
CA GLY A 93 -12.50 13.42 -16.37
C GLY A 93 -11.79 13.28 -15.01
N GLY A 94 -11.74 12.06 -14.45
CA GLY A 94 -10.89 11.74 -13.31
C GLY A 94 -9.41 11.69 -13.69
N ILE A 95 -8.53 12.01 -12.75
CA ILE A 95 -7.07 11.86 -12.91
C ILE A 95 -6.49 11.13 -11.69
N ILE A 96 -5.46 10.31 -11.93
CA ILE A 96 -4.68 9.67 -10.88
C ILE A 96 -3.41 10.48 -10.67
N GLY A 97 -3.32 11.15 -9.51
CA GLY A 97 -2.13 11.89 -9.12
C GLY A 97 -1.24 11.05 -8.21
N ILE A 98 0.05 10.97 -8.54
CA ILE A 98 1.06 10.31 -7.70
C ILE A 98 2.07 11.36 -7.27
N THR A 99 2.40 11.37 -5.98
CA THR A 99 3.34 12.32 -5.40
C THR A 99 4.58 11.58 -4.92
N GLU A 100 5.75 12.01 -5.36
CA GLU A 100 7.04 11.45 -4.93
C GLU A 100 7.85 12.52 -4.18
N PRO A 101 8.59 12.16 -3.11
CA PRO A 101 9.37 13.12 -2.35
C PRO A 101 10.60 13.63 -3.12
N ARG A 102 11.02 12.95 -4.20
CA ARG A 102 12.19 13.30 -5.01
C ARG A 102 11.79 13.46 -6.47
N ARG A 103 12.27 14.53 -7.12
CA ARG A 103 12.04 14.76 -8.57
C ARG A 103 12.53 13.60 -9.44
N VAL A 104 13.70 13.05 -9.13
CA VAL A 104 14.26 11.88 -9.86
C VAL A 104 13.34 10.67 -9.70
N ALA A 105 12.77 10.44 -8.51
CA ALA A 105 11.82 9.35 -8.31
C ALA A 105 10.55 9.58 -9.13
N ALA A 106 9.97 10.78 -9.13
CA ALA A 106 8.80 11.11 -9.94
C ALA A 106 9.02 10.81 -11.43
N VAL A 107 10.14 11.27 -11.99
CA VAL A 107 10.48 11.08 -13.41
C VAL A 107 10.79 9.62 -13.74
N SER A 108 11.57 8.92 -12.91
CA SER A 108 11.87 7.50 -13.15
C SER A 108 10.63 6.61 -13.04
N MET A 109 9.75 6.90 -12.07
CA MET A 109 8.52 6.15 -11.88
C MET A 109 7.53 6.38 -13.01
N SER A 110 7.40 7.61 -13.51
CA SER A 110 6.51 7.91 -14.64
C SER A 110 6.96 7.17 -15.92
N HIS A 111 8.26 7.19 -16.23
CA HIS A 111 8.82 6.43 -17.34
C HIS A 111 8.65 4.91 -17.17
N ARG A 112 8.84 4.42 -15.94
CA ARG A 112 8.68 2.99 -15.63
C ARG A 112 7.23 2.53 -15.85
N VAL A 113 6.25 3.27 -15.33
CA VAL A 113 4.83 2.95 -15.50
C VAL A 113 4.42 3.09 -16.97
N ALA A 114 4.87 4.15 -17.67
CA ALA A 114 4.60 4.30 -19.11
C ALA A 114 5.10 3.10 -19.92
N LYS A 115 6.33 2.62 -19.64
CA LYS A 115 6.88 1.42 -20.28
C LYS A 115 6.05 0.16 -19.96
N GLU A 116 5.66 -0.03 -18.70
CA GLU A 116 4.86 -1.19 -18.29
C GLU A 116 3.43 -1.19 -18.86
N MET A 117 2.90 0.00 -19.14
CA MET A 117 1.56 0.21 -19.73
C MET A 117 1.60 0.32 -21.26
N ASN A 118 2.77 0.15 -21.88
CA ASN A 118 2.99 0.29 -23.32
C ASN A 118 2.54 1.66 -23.88
N LEU A 119 2.78 2.73 -23.11
CA LEU A 119 2.45 4.11 -23.47
C LEU A 119 3.66 4.85 -24.07
N PRO A 120 3.44 5.80 -25.00
CA PRO A 120 4.49 6.68 -25.50
C PRO A 120 5.02 7.59 -24.37
N THR A 121 6.33 7.83 -24.37
CA THR A 121 7.14 8.39 -23.27
C THR A 121 6.80 9.83 -22.82
N GLN A 122 5.81 10.50 -23.42
CA GLN A 122 5.56 11.94 -23.25
C GLN A 122 4.31 12.32 -22.43
N SER A 123 3.41 11.40 -22.04
CA SER A 123 2.08 11.79 -21.52
C SER A 123 1.85 11.69 -20.01
N VAL A 124 2.89 11.56 -19.17
CA VAL A 124 2.69 11.43 -17.71
C VAL A 124 3.00 12.74 -16.99
N TYR A 125 1.97 13.57 -16.80
CA TYR A 125 2.01 14.73 -15.91
C TYR A 125 1.80 14.28 -14.46
N THR A 126 2.84 14.33 -13.63
CA THR A 126 2.74 14.04 -12.19
C THR A 126 3.33 15.19 -11.39
N ASP A 127 2.46 15.97 -10.75
CA ASP A 127 2.83 17.04 -9.81
C ASP A 127 2.62 16.61 -8.35
N ILE A 128 3.57 17.03 -7.51
CA ILE A 128 3.82 16.60 -6.14
C ILE A 128 2.99 17.41 -5.14
N LEU A 129 2.30 16.79 -4.17
CA LEU A 129 2.03 17.36 -2.82
C LEU A 129 1.30 16.40 -1.87
N ILE A 130 1.96 15.93 -0.80
CA ILE A 130 1.38 15.07 0.26
C ILE A 130 0.69 15.88 1.39
N GLY A 131 1.08 17.14 1.59
CA GLY A 131 0.59 17.96 2.73
C GLY A 131 -0.78 18.63 2.53
N LEU A 132 -1.13 18.99 1.29
CA LEU A 132 -2.43 19.61 0.99
C LEU A 132 -3.55 18.57 0.83
N LEU A 133 -3.23 17.37 0.35
CA LEU A 133 -4.22 16.37 -0.04
C LEU A 133 -5.04 15.83 1.15
N SER A 134 -4.44 15.68 2.34
CA SER A 134 -5.16 15.24 3.55
C SER A 134 -6.25 16.22 4.00
N ARG A 135 -6.13 17.51 3.67
CA ARG A 135 -7.16 18.54 3.90
C ARG A 135 -8.14 18.66 2.73
N ILE A 136 -7.69 18.40 1.50
CA ILE A 136 -8.53 18.49 0.30
C ILE A 136 -9.56 17.36 0.27
N VAL A 137 -9.24 16.15 0.70
CA VAL A 137 -10.14 14.98 0.59
C VAL A 137 -11.51 15.20 1.26
N PRO A 138 -11.60 15.62 2.54
CA PRO A 138 -12.90 15.93 3.15
C PRO A 138 -13.60 17.15 2.52
N LEU A 139 -12.84 18.16 2.05
CA LEU A 139 -13.40 19.36 1.42
C LEU A 139 -14.02 19.05 0.05
N ARG A 140 -13.39 18.16 -0.71
CA ARG A 140 -13.86 17.73 -2.02
C ARG A 140 -15.08 16.83 -1.93
N HIS A 141 -15.15 15.97 -0.91
CA HIS A 141 -16.36 15.20 -0.59
C HIS A 141 -17.56 16.13 -0.34
N LYS A 142 -17.39 17.23 0.41
CA LYS A 142 -18.45 18.23 0.66
C LYS A 142 -18.90 19.00 -0.59
N LYS A 143 -18.05 19.08 -1.63
CA LYS A 143 -18.37 19.76 -2.90
C LYS A 143 -19.00 18.84 -3.96
N GLY A 144 -19.38 17.62 -3.60
CA GLY A 144 -19.92 16.64 -4.55
C GLY A 144 -18.88 16.08 -5.52
N MET A 145 -17.58 16.29 -5.23
CA MET A 145 -16.47 15.87 -6.06
C MET A 145 -15.57 14.92 -5.27
N PRO A 146 -15.96 13.67 -5.01
CA PRO A 146 -15.19 12.76 -4.14
C PRO A 146 -13.74 12.62 -4.62
N MET A 147 -12.83 12.45 -3.65
CA MET A 147 -11.41 12.19 -3.88
C MET A 147 -11.02 11.01 -3.00
N LYS A 148 -10.30 10.04 -3.57
CA LYS A 148 -9.73 8.89 -2.85
C LYS A 148 -8.26 9.20 -2.55
N LEU A 149 -7.82 8.97 -1.32
CA LEU A 149 -6.43 9.17 -0.89
C LEU A 149 -5.78 7.83 -0.58
N LEU A 150 -4.76 7.46 -1.34
CA LEU A 150 -3.94 6.30 -1.06
C LEU A 150 -2.59 6.74 -0.52
N ILE A 151 -2.19 6.20 0.62
CA ILE A 151 -0.87 6.44 1.22
C ILE A 151 -0.07 5.16 1.09
N MET A 152 1.00 5.19 0.29
CA MET A 152 1.92 4.07 0.13
C MET A 152 3.12 4.28 1.05
N SER A 153 3.27 3.44 2.08
CA SER A 153 4.40 3.50 3.00
C SER A 153 5.39 2.38 2.72
N ALA A 154 6.68 2.73 2.67
CA ALA A 154 7.79 1.79 2.60
C ALA A 154 8.11 1.13 3.96
N THR A 155 7.63 1.71 5.06
CA THR A 155 7.89 1.22 6.43
C THR A 155 6.62 0.61 7.02
N LEU A 156 6.80 -0.43 7.84
CA LEU A 156 5.72 -1.11 8.57
C LEU A 156 5.23 -0.36 9.82
N ARG A 157 5.61 0.92 10.00
CA ARG A 157 5.12 1.75 11.12
C ARG A 157 3.71 2.22 10.80
N VAL A 158 2.75 1.35 11.03
CA VAL A 158 1.33 1.56 10.76
C VAL A 158 0.72 2.55 11.76
N GLU A 159 1.28 2.58 12.96
CA GLU A 159 0.82 3.34 14.12
C GLU A 159 0.81 4.86 13.82
N ASP A 160 1.78 5.33 13.03
CA ASP A 160 1.89 6.72 12.59
C ASP A 160 0.63 7.21 11.84
N PHE A 161 -0.13 6.28 11.23
CA PHE A 161 -1.36 6.57 10.50
C PHE A 161 -2.62 6.18 11.27
N THR A 162 -2.61 5.06 12.01
CA THR A 162 -3.80 4.57 12.72
C THR A 162 -4.03 5.26 14.06
N GLU A 163 -2.98 5.71 14.74
CA GLU A 163 -3.08 6.30 16.08
C GLU A 163 -3.07 7.83 16.05
N ASN A 164 -2.67 8.43 14.92
CA ASN A 164 -2.57 9.89 14.78
C ASN A 164 -3.92 10.55 14.50
N GLN A 165 -4.66 10.83 15.57
CA GLN A 165 -5.97 11.49 15.53
C GLN A 165 -5.96 12.91 14.94
N LYS A 166 -4.79 13.57 14.88
CA LYS A 166 -4.65 14.87 14.21
C LYS A 166 -4.63 14.72 12.68
N LEU A 167 -4.11 13.60 12.18
CA LEU A 167 -4.01 13.30 10.76
C LEU A 167 -5.30 12.67 10.24
N PHE A 168 -5.84 11.70 10.98
CA PHE A 168 -7.07 10.99 10.64
C PHE A 168 -8.00 10.89 11.84
N ARG A 169 -9.18 11.50 11.76
CA ARG A 169 -10.23 11.37 12.79
C ARG A 169 -10.81 9.96 12.85
N ILE A 170 -10.81 9.26 11.71
CA ILE A 170 -11.20 7.87 11.60
C ILE A 170 -9.99 7.17 10.98
N PRO A 171 -9.40 6.17 11.66
CA PRO A 171 -8.20 5.51 11.15
C PRO A 171 -8.49 4.83 9.81
N PRO A 172 -7.65 5.04 8.78
CA PRO A 172 -7.83 4.39 7.49
C PRO A 172 -7.51 2.88 7.61
N PRO A 173 -8.13 2.02 6.78
CA PRO A 173 -7.71 0.64 6.64
C PRO A 173 -6.26 0.55 6.16
N VAL A 174 -5.56 -0.47 6.66
CA VAL A 174 -4.14 -0.69 6.37
C VAL A 174 -4.00 -2.05 5.71
N ILE A 175 -3.43 -2.05 4.51
CA ILE A 175 -3.13 -3.25 3.74
C ILE A 175 -1.62 -3.48 3.82
N LYS A 176 -1.22 -4.68 4.22
CA LYS A 176 0.19 -5.09 4.26
C LYS A 176 0.50 -5.92 3.03
N VAL A 177 1.46 -5.45 2.24
CA VAL A 177 2.01 -6.14 1.09
C VAL A 177 3.34 -6.72 1.50
N ASP A 178 3.39 -8.04 1.64
CA ASP A 178 4.62 -8.75 1.96
C ASP A 178 5.67 -8.52 0.87
N ALA A 179 6.94 -8.46 1.26
CA ALA A 179 8.05 -8.36 0.32
C ALA A 179 8.93 -9.61 0.43
N ARG A 180 9.51 -10.01 -0.70
CA ARG A 180 10.58 -11.01 -0.68
C ARG A 180 11.84 -10.36 -0.13
N GLN A 181 12.05 -10.51 1.17
CA GLN A 181 13.32 -10.13 1.79
C GLN A 181 14.36 -11.21 1.50
N PHE A 182 15.56 -10.76 1.17
CA PHE A 182 16.73 -11.60 1.31
C PHE A 182 17.19 -11.56 2.76
N PRO A 183 17.47 -12.71 3.40
CA PRO A 183 17.88 -12.71 4.80
C PRO A 183 19.19 -11.92 4.96
N VAL A 184 19.19 -10.93 5.85
CA VAL A 184 20.37 -10.15 6.21
C VAL A 184 20.84 -10.57 7.59
N THR A 185 22.03 -11.16 7.68
CA THR A 185 22.63 -11.53 8.96
C THR A 185 23.26 -10.30 9.62
N ILE A 186 22.75 -9.94 10.80
CA ILE A 186 23.24 -8.77 11.55
C ILE A 186 24.37 -9.20 12.49
N HIS A 187 25.55 -8.58 12.35
CA HIS A 187 26.68 -8.79 13.23
C HIS A 187 27.00 -7.54 14.05
N PHE A 188 26.86 -7.64 15.37
CA PHE A 188 27.23 -6.55 16.29
C PHE A 188 28.69 -6.66 16.71
N ASN A 189 29.37 -5.51 16.82
CA ASN A 189 30.66 -5.45 17.50
C ASN A 189 30.44 -5.68 19.00
N LYS A 190 31.38 -6.39 19.65
CA LYS A 190 31.36 -6.59 21.10
C LYS A 190 31.51 -5.29 21.90
N ARG A 191 32.08 -4.25 21.29
CA ARG A 191 32.32 -2.93 21.89
C ARG A 191 31.94 -1.86 20.88
N THR A 192 31.29 -0.80 21.35
CA THR A 192 30.99 0.38 20.56
C THR A 192 32.20 1.32 20.60
N PRO A 193 32.85 1.63 19.46
CA PRO A 193 33.91 2.62 19.44
C PRO A 193 33.34 4.01 19.67
N LEU A 194 33.72 4.63 20.79
CA LEU A 194 33.22 5.95 21.19
C LEU A 194 34.03 7.10 20.61
N GLU A 195 35.30 6.86 20.27
CA GLU A 195 36.24 7.90 19.85
C GLU A 195 36.57 7.86 18.36
N ASP A 196 36.80 6.68 17.79
CA ASP A 196 37.17 6.52 16.37
C ASP A 196 36.34 5.44 15.67
N TYR A 197 35.10 5.78 15.31
CA TYR A 197 34.26 4.90 14.50
C TYR A 197 34.77 4.78 13.06
N THR A 198 35.53 5.77 12.57
CA THR A 198 36.05 5.79 11.20
C THR A 198 37.17 4.77 10.99
N GLY A 199 38.14 4.70 11.91
CA GLY A 199 39.20 3.71 11.90
C GLY A 199 38.64 2.29 12.07
N GLU A 200 37.68 2.10 12.98
CA GLU A 200 37.01 0.81 13.16
C GLU A 200 36.19 0.39 11.92
N ALA A 201 35.52 1.34 11.26
CA ALA A 201 34.83 1.08 9.99
C ALA A 201 35.82 0.66 8.91
N PHE A 202 36.95 1.37 8.76
CA PHE A 202 38.01 1.00 7.82
C PHE A 202 38.54 -0.41 8.07
N GLN A 203 38.87 -0.73 9.32
CA GLN A 203 39.32 -2.08 9.69
C GLN A 203 38.26 -3.14 9.38
N LYS A 204 36.98 -2.84 9.61
CA LYS A 204 35.87 -3.76 9.30
C LYS A 204 35.74 -3.99 7.80
N ILE A 205 35.84 -2.93 6.99
CA ILE A 205 35.79 -2.99 5.52
C ILE A 205 36.95 -3.86 5.02
N CYS A 206 38.18 -3.60 5.46
CA CYS A 206 39.34 -4.41 5.07
C CYS A 206 39.18 -5.87 5.49
N LYS A 207 38.61 -6.14 6.67
CA LYS A 207 38.35 -7.50 7.14
C LYS A 207 37.32 -8.22 6.29
N ILE A 208 36.20 -7.56 5.97
CA ILE A 208 35.16 -8.09 5.08
C ILE A 208 35.77 -8.41 3.72
N HIS A 209 36.47 -7.44 3.12
CA HIS A 209 37.06 -7.58 1.78
C HIS A 209 38.07 -8.73 1.68
N ARG A 210 38.87 -8.96 2.72
CA ARG A 210 39.91 -10.00 2.72
C ARG A 210 39.38 -11.39 3.08
N MET A 211 38.32 -11.48 3.88
CA MET A 211 37.90 -12.75 4.51
C MET A 211 36.56 -13.29 4.00
N LEU A 212 35.69 -12.45 3.45
CA LEU A 212 34.38 -12.88 2.95
C LEU A 212 34.40 -13.08 1.43
N PRO A 213 33.48 -13.89 0.89
CA PRO A 213 33.31 -14.04 -0.55
C PRO A 213 33.01 -12.68 -1.23
N PRO A 214 33.24 -12.57 -2.55
CA PRO A 214 32.91 -11.38 -3.32
C PRO A 214 31.40 -11.02 -3.20
N GLY A 215 31.11 -9.73 -3.03
CA GLY A 215 29.75 -9.17 -2.91
C GLY A 215 29.76 -7.65 -2.82
#